data_AF-A0A142EK95-F1
#
_entry.id   AF-A0A142EK95-F1
#
_cell.length_a   1.000
_cell.length_b   1.000
_cell.length_c   1.000
_cell.angle_alpha   90.00
_cell.angle_beta   90.00
_cell.angle_gamma   90.00
#
_symmetry.space_group_name_H-M   'P 1'
#
loop_
_entity.id
_entity.type
_entity.pdbx_description
1 polymer ?
#
loop_
_entity_poly.entity_id
_entity_poly.type
_entity_poly.pdbx_seq_one_letter_code
_entity_poly.pdbx_strand_id
1 'polypeptide(L)'
;MNLTKSGQNPQRISVRLLRGDEVVETKSMGRRSYIYWSNNLYWWLREGDTVANITKTYFNPFTGEIQYVNLPPLINWKDVIVPTINSVSITNDVTGRGSTVIGPIGEMKGDTMTVYVKYSHVISKWTEGSSFFTPLGEKEIIDSIKIILK
;
A
#
# COMPACT_ATOMS: atom_id res chain seq x y z
N MET A 1 13.43 11.09 -0.63
CA MET A 1 12.99 10.43 0.62
C MET A 1 14.24 9.94 1.33
N ASN A 2 14.48 10.23 2.62
CA ASN A 2 15.70 9.76 3.31
C ASN A 2 15.46 8.42 4.04
N LEU A 3 16.26 7.42 3.73
CA LEU A 3 16.30 6.10 4.36
C LEU A 3 17.27 6.18 5.55
N THR A 4 16.72 6.02 6.75
CA THR A 4 17.43 6.28 8.02
C THR A 4 17.64 5.01 8.85
N LYS A 5 17.03 3.89 8.45
CA LYS A 5 17.14 2.58 9.12
C LYS A 5 17.45 1.48 8.10
N SER A 6 18.11 0.41 8.54
CA SER A 6 18.36 -0.78 7.73
C SER A 6 17.05 -1.47 7.28
N GLY A 7 16.05 -1.52 8.15
CA GLY A 7 14.73 -2.12 7.87
C GLY A 7 13.77 -1.24 7.06
N GLN A 8 12.46 -1.51 7.17
CA GLN A 8 11.43 -0.71 6.49
C GLN A 8 11.50 0.77 6.89
N ASN A 9 11.50 1.64 5.89
CA ASN A 9 11.34 3.07 6.06
C ASN A 9 9.96 3.47 5.51
N PRO A 10 8.86 3.23 6.25
CA PRO A 10 7.51 3.45 5.73
C PRO A 10 7.24 4.93 5.48
N GLN A 11 6.62 5.25 4.34
CA GLN A 11 6.18 6.59 3.98
C GLN A 11 4.81 6.55 3.34
N ARG A 12 3.99 7.57 3.65
CA ARG A 12 2.69 7.74 3.01
C ARG A 12 2.87 8.39 1.64
N ILE A 13 2.20 7.85 0.64
CA ILE A 13 1.97 8.51 -0.64
C ILE A 13 0.48 8.70 -0.87
N SER A 14 0.12 9.81 -1.51
CA SER A 14 -1.27 10.22 -1.70
C SER A 14 -1.51 10.65 -3.13
N VAL A 15 -2.75 10.45 -3.58
CA VAL A 15 -3.27 10.94 -4.87
C VAL A 15 -4.59 11.64 -4.61
N ARG A 16 -5.02 12.49 -5.55
CA ARG A 16 -6.36 13.07 -5.54
C ARG A 16 -7.05 12.73 -6.87
N LEU A 17 -8.20 12.07 -6.79
CA LEU A 17 -9.02 11.72 -7.94
C LEU A 17 -10.16 12.74 -8.08
N LEU A 18 -10.12 13.54 -9.14
CA LEU A 18 -11.12 14.56 -9.44
C LEU A 18 -11.59 14.47 -10.90
N ARG A 19 -12.78 14.98 -11.16
CA ARG A 19 -13.29 15.32 -12.50
C ARG A 19 -13.45 16.84 -12.54
N GLY A 20 -12.48 17.53 -13.14
CA GLY A 20 -12.36 18.97 -12.95
C GLY A 20 -12.04 19.27 -11.48
N ASP A 21 -12.87 20.08 -10.83
CA ASP A 21 -12.72 20.44 -9.41
C ASP A 21 -13.56 19.59 -8.46
N GLU A 22 -14.40 18.70 -8.98
CA GLU A 22 -15.30 17.85 -8.20
C GLU A 22 -14.71 16.45 -7.98
N VAL A 23 -15.09 15.82 -6.87
CA VAL A 23 -14.75 14.40 -6.64
C VAL A 23 -15.51 13.54 -7.64
N VAL A 24 -14.87 12.44 -8.07
CA VAL A 24 -15.51 11.51 -8.99
C VAL A 24 -16.65 10.78 -8.28
N GLU A 25 -17.84 10.83 -8.88
CA GLU A 25 -19.02 10.10 -8.42
C GLU A 25 -19.44 9.06 -9.46
N THR A 26 -19.70 7.84 -9.01
CA THR A 26 -20.11 6.70 -9.84
C THR A 26 -21.36 6.05 -9.28
N LYS A 27 -22.15 5.38 -10.13
CA LYS A 27 -23.33 4.63 -9.67
C LYS A 27 -22.97 3.42 -8.79
N SER A 28 -21.80 2.81 -9.02
CA SER A 28 -21.37 1.61 -8.29
C SER A 28 -20.79 1.92 -6.91
N MET A 29 -20.08 3.04 -6.75
CA MET A 29 -19.33 3.34 -5.51
C MET A 29 -19.68 4.71 -4.89
N GLY A 30 -20.61 5.46 -5.47
CA GLY A 30 -20.87 6.84 -5.09
C GLY A 30 -19.62 7.69 -5.28
N ARG A 31 -19.34 8.55 -4.30
CA ARG A 31 -18.20 9.49 -4.28
C ARG A 31 -16.87 8.86 -3.82
N ARG A 32 -16.85 7.55 -3.58
CA ARG A 32 -15.65 6.78 -3.24
C ARG A 32 -15.20 6.00 -4.46
N SER A 33 -13.91 5.72 -4.55
CA SER A 33 -13.34 4.96 -5.67
C SER A 33 -12.13 4.18 -5.21
N TYR A 34 -11.97 2.96 -5.75
CA TYR A 34 -10.74 2.20 -5.61
C TYR A 34 -9.62 2.84 -6.43
N ILE A 35 -8.46 2.92 -5.81
CA ILE A 35 -7.20 3.34 -6.42
C ILE A 35 -6.23 2.19 -6.26
N TYR A 36 -5.66 1.75 -7.38
CA TYR A 36 -4.67 0.70 -7.42
C TYR A 36 -3.26 1.29 -7.50
N TRP A 37 -2.32 0.68 -6.80
CA TRP A 37 -0.95 1.15 -6.66
C TRP A 37 0.02 0.04 -7.01
N SER A 38 1.14 0.40 -7.64
CA SER A 38 2.28 -0.50 -7.83
C SER A 38 3.57 0.30 -7.90
N ASN A 39 4.71 -0.38 -7.76
CA ASN A 39 6.01 0.21 -8.00
C ASN A 39 7.00 -0.82 -8.55
N ASN A 40 8.18 -0.35 -8.94
CA ASN A 40 9.23 -1.17 -9.55
C ASN A 40 10.23 -1.76 -8.54
N LEU A 41 10.08 -1.51 -7.23
CA LEU A 41 11.05 -1.94 -6.23
C LEU A 41 10.44 -2.97 -5.28
N TYR A 42 11.19 -4.03 -5.04
CA TYR A 42 10.78 -5.14 -4.19
C TYR A 42 11.89 -5.51 -3.24
N TRP A 43 11.55 -5.99 -2.05
CA TRP A 43 12.53 -6.66 -1.23
C TRP A 43 12.76 -8.04 -1.79
N TRP A 44 14.01 -8.45 -1.79
CA TRP A 44 14.38 -9.82 -2.08
C TRP A 44 14.85 -10.47 -0.78
N LEU A 45 13.98 -11.28 -0.19
CA LEU A 45 14.33 -12.12 0.95
C LEU A 45 14.84 -13.45 0.42
N ARG A 46 16.07 -13.83 0.76
CA ARG A 46 16.67 -15.10 0.37
C ARG A 46 16.36 -16.18 1.38
N GLU A 47 16.44 -17.44 0.97
CA GLU A 47 16.44 -18.57 1.90
C GLU A 47 17.56 -18.40 2.93
N GLY A 48 17.21 -18.59 4.21
CA GLY A 48 18.13 -18.43 5.33
C GLY A 48 18.21 -17.00 5.91
N ASP A 49 17.65 -16.00 5.23
CA ASP A 49 17.64 -14.63 5.76
C ASP A 49 16.80 -14.53 7.04
N THR A 50 17.30 -13.75 8.00
CA THR A 50 16.55 -13.40 9.21
C THR A 50 15.57 -12.26 8.91
N VAL A 51 14.28 -12.56 8.94
CA VAL A 51 13.20 -11.61 8.66
C VAL A 51 12.89 -10.72 9.87
N ALA A 52 12.84 -11.31 11.06
CA ALA A 52 12.53 -10.60 12.30
C ALA A 52 13.08 -11.31 13.53
N ASN A 53 13.56 -10.53 14.51
CA ASN A 53 13.82 -11.03 15.86
C ASN A 53 12.54 -10.96 16.68
N ILE A 54 12.20 -12.04 17.38
CA ILE A 54 10.97 -12.14 18.15
C ILE A 54 11.32 -12.09 19.63
N THR A 55 10.84 -11.06 20.32
CA THR A 55 10.88 -10.98 21.79
C THR A 55 9.47 -11.17 22.32
N LYS A 56 9.30 -12.15 23.21
CA LYS A 56 8.04 -12.41 23.90
C LYS A 56 8.10 -11.79 25.29
N THR A 57 7.11 -10.95 25.58
CA THR A 57 6.85 -10.45 26.93
C THR A 57 5.71 -11.25 27.55
N TYR A 58 5.88 -11.72 28.78
CA TYR A 58 4.82 -12.39 29.53
C TYR A 58 4.91 -12.08 31.02
N PHE A 59 3.78 -12.19 31.72
CA PHE A 59 3.74 -12.10 33.18
C PHE A 59 4.04 -13.48 33.78
N ASN A 60 5.04 -13.57 34.65
CA ASN A 60 5.36 -14.80 35.36
C ASN A 60 4.59 -14.85 36.68
N PRO A 61 3.60 -15.75 36.84
CA PRO A 61 2.77 -15.80 38.05
C PRO A 61 3.52 -16.32 39.28
N PHE A 62 4.65 -17.02 39.10
CA PHE A 62 5.45 -17.55 40.21
C PHE A 62 6.35 -16.48 40.83
N THR A 63 6.86 -15.56 40.01
CA THR A 63 7.72 -14.46 40.49
C THR A 63 6.96 -13.15 40.67
N GLY A 64 5.76 -13.02 40.07
CA GLY A 64 4.96 -11.80 40.09
C GLY A 64 5.50 -10.68 39.18
N GLU A 65 6.41 -10.99 38.27
CA GLU A 65 7.15 -10.01 37.46
C GLU A 65 6.87 -10.16 35.95
N ILE A 66 7.00 -9.05 35.21
CA ILE A 66 7.03 -9.07 33.74
C ILE A 66 8.39 -9.59 33.28
N GLN A 67 8.39 -10.65 32.48
CA GLN A 67 9.58 -11.26 31.91
C GLN A 67 9.63 -11.08 30.40
N TYR A 68 10.84 -10.96 29.87
CA TYR A 68 11.14 -10.87 28.44
C TYR A 68 12.03 -12.05 28.05
N VAL A 69 11.63 -12.78 27.02
CA VAL A 69 12.41 -13.90 26.47
C VAL A 69 12.56 -13.71 24.98
N ASN A 70 13.79 -13.82 24.49
CA ASN A 70 14.07 -13.85 23.06
C ASN A 70 13.74 -15.25 22.52
N LEU A 71 12.84 -15.31 21.55
CA LEU A 71 12.51 -16.52 20.82
C LEU A 71 13.46 -16.67 19.62
N PRO A 72 13.57 -17.87 19.03
CA PRO A 72 14.27 -18.04 17.76
C PRO A 72 13.78 -17.04 16.71
N PRO A 73 14.68 -16.47 15.91
CA PRO A 73 14.31 -15.50 14.89
C PRO A 73 13.42 -16.13 13.82
N LEU A 74 12.59 -15.31 13.18
CA LEU A 74 11.86 -15.71 11.99
C LEU A 74 12.85 -15.79 10.82
N ILE A 75 13.09 -17.01 10.34
CA ILE A 75 13.95 -17.28 9.19
C ILE A 75 13.09 -17.50 7.95
N ASN A 76 13.52 -16.93 6.83
CA ASN A 76 12.90 -17.14 5.55
C ASN A 76 13.29 -18.50 4.98
N TRP A 77 12.31 -19.33 4.64
CA TRP A 77 12.53 -20.74 4.26
C TRP A 77 12.69 -20.96 2.75
N LYS A 78 12.49 -19.91 1.94
CA LYS A 78 12.71 -19.92 0.48
C LYS A 78 12.89 -18.50 -0.03
N ASP A 79 13.44 -18.34 -1.22
CA ASP A 79 13.49 -17.03 -1.87
C ASP A 79 12.07 -16.45 -2.10
N VAL A 80 11.86 -15.20 -1.68
CA VAL A 80 10.59 -14.48 -1.84
C VAL A 80 10.84 -13.03 -2.20
N ILE A 81 10.01 -12.53 -3.13
CA ILE A 81 9.93 -11.12 -3.48
C ILE A 81 8.77 -10.49 -2.70
N VAL A 82 9.06 -9.44 -1.92
CA VAL A 82 8.05 -8.72 -1.12
C VAL A 82 7.78 -7.34 -1.75
N PRO A 83 6.53 -7.01 -2.11
CA PRO A 83 6.18 -5.68 -2.61
C PRO A 83 6.51 -4.59 -1.59
N THR A 84 7.05 -3.47 -2.05
CA THR A 84 7.31 -2.29 -1.19
C THR A 84 6.16 -1.29 -1.17
N ILE A 85 4.97 -1.67 -1.65
CA ILE A 85 3.78 -0.80 -1.67
C ILE A 85 2.51 -1.62 -1.46
N ASN A 86 1.57 -1.10 -0.66
CA ASN A 86 0.23 -1.68 -0.57
C ASN A 86 -0.58 -1.34 -1.83
N SER A 87 -1.20 -2.36 -2.41
CA SER A 87 -1.70 -2.31 -3.80
C SER A 87 -3.04 -1.61 -4.00
N VAL A 88 -3.81 -1.32 -2.94
CA VAL A 88 -5.15 -0.73 -3.07
C VAL A 88 -5.42 0.28 -1.95
N SER A 89 -6.09 1.38 -2.28
CA SER A 89 -6.69 2.31 -1.32
C SER A 89 -8.05 2.81 -1.81
N ILE A 90 -8.86 3.39 -0.92
CA ILE A 90 -10.14 4.02 -1.26
C ILE A 90 -10.01 5.53 -1.10
N THR A 91 -10.61 6.30 -2.02
CA THR A 91 -10.66 7.76 -1.92
C THR A 91 -11.63 8.24 -0.85
N ASN A 92 -11.32 9.38 -0.24
CA ASN A 92 -12.25 10.14 0.59
C ASN A 92 -13.36 10.78 -0.28
N ASP A 93 -14.60 10.71 0.19
CA ASP A 93 -15.84 11.14 -0.48
C ASP A 93 -16.03 12.67 -0.57
N VAL A 94 -15.30 13.43 0.22
CA VAL A 94 -15.33 14.91 0.20
C VAL A 94 -14.16 15.48 -0.59
N THR A 95 -12.96 14.92 -0.41
CA THR A 95 -11.72 15.50 -0.94
C THR A 95 -11.19 14.79 -2.18
N GLY A 96 -11.66 13.57 -2.47
CA GLY A 96 -11.12 12.72 -3.54
C GLY A 96 -9.74 12.14 -3.24
N ARG A 97 -9.20 12.32 -2.02
CA ARG A 97 -7.85 11.86 -1.66
C ARG A 97 -7.82 10.37 -1.35
N GLY A 98 -6.95 9.63 -2.04
CA GLY A 98 -6.57 8.24 -1.72
C GLY A 98 -5.13 8.21 -1.20
N SER A 99 -4.76 7.21 -0.41
CA SER A 99 -3.38 7.08 0.09
C SER A 99 -3.00 5.63 0.35
N THR A 100 -1.73 5.34 0.11
CA THR A 100 -1.10 4.07 0.45
C THR A 100 0.22 4.31 1.19
N VAL A 101 0.88 3.24 1.59
CA VAL A 101 2.21 3.27 2.22
C VAL A 101 3.20 2.56 1.32
N ILE A 102 4.35 3.21 1.10
CA ILE A 102 5.55 2.58 0.54
C ILE A 102 6.52 2.22 1.67
N GLY A 103 7.26 1.12 1.55
CA GLY A 103 8.19 0.61 2.55
C GLY A 103 9.54 0.16 1.96
N PRO A 104 10.33 1.06 1.36
CA PRO A 104 11.69 0.73 0.91
C PRO A 104 12.63 0.45 2.10
N ILE A 105 13.74 -0.26 1.82
CA ILE A 105 14.83 -0.57 2.77
C ILE A 105 16.04 0.30 2.56
N GLY A 106 16.90 0.37 3.57
CA GLY A 106 18.17 1.07 3.50
C GLY A 106 19.05 0.66 2.30
N GLU A 107 18.98 -0.60 1.87
CA GLU A 107 19.73 -1.08 0.70
C GLU A 107 19.29 -0.45 -0.62
N MET A 108 18.05 0.03 -0.71
CA MET A 108 17.52 0.73 -1.90
C MET A 108 17.95 2.20 -1.96
N LYS A 109 18.87 2.63 -1.09
CA LYS A 109 19.37 4.01 -1.07
C LYS A 109 20.17 4.29 -2.34
N GLY A 110 19.79 5.34 -3.03
CA GLY A 110 20.29 5.72 -4.36
C GLY A 110 19.35 5.30 -5.49
N ASP A 111 18.46 4.34 -5.26
CA ASP A 111 17.55 3.87 -6.30
C ASP A 111 16.43 4.87 -6.60
N THR A 112 15.87 4.75 -7.81
CA THR A 112 14.69 5.49 -8.23
C THR A 112 13.46 4.58 -8.19
N MET A 113 12.58 4.84 -7.23
CA MET A 113 11.26 4.22 -7.16
C MET A 113 10.30 4.95 -8.09
N THR A 114 9.72 4.23 -9.06
CA THR A 114 8.58 4.70 -9.85
C THR A 114 7.31 4.11 -9.24
N VAL A 115 6.44 4.97 -8.72
CA VAL A 115 5.13 4.58 -8.21
C VAL A 115 4.09 4.85 -9.29
N TYR A 116 3.33 3.82 -9.66
CA TYR A 116 2.20 3.90 -10.57
C TYR A 116 0.91 3.89 -9.78
N VAL A 117 -0.03 4.71 -10.21
CA VAL A 117 -1.39 4.78 -9.69
C VAL A 117 -2.38 4.54 -10.83
N LYS A 118 -3.39 3.70 -10.59
CA LYS A 118 -4.42 3.37 -11.57
C LYS A 118 -5.81 3.56 -10.97
N TYR A 119 -6.66 4.26 -11.71
CA TYR A 119 -8.09 4.34 -11.47
C TYR A 119 -8.84 3.70 -12.65
N SER A 120 -9.82 2.88 -12.31
CA SER A 120 -10.67 2.15 -13.25
C SER A 120 -12.08 2.72 -13.22
N HIS A 121 -12.46 3.48 -14.27
CA HIS A 121 -13.79 4.06 -14.37
C HIS A 121 -14.73 3.13 -15.12
N VAL A 122 -15.73 2.57 -14.41
CA VAL A 122 -16.79 1.77 -15.03
C VAL A 122 -17.74 2.68 -15.80
N ILE A 123 -17.76 2.53 -17.12
CA ILE A 123 -18.75 3.15 -18.00
C ILE A 123 -20.03 2.35 -17.84
N SER A 124 -21.10 2.98 -17.39
CA SER A 124 -22.38 2.30 -17.10
C SER A 124 -23.57 3.02 -17.71
N LYS A 125 -24.63 2.25 -17.97
CA LYS A 125 -25.95 2.74 -18.35
C LYS A 125 -26.93 2.45 -17.22
N TRP A 126 -27.83 3.38 -16.97
CA TRP A 126 -28.92 3.19 -16.01
C TRP A 126 -30.19 3.88 -16.51
N THR A 127 -31.33 3.43 -15.97
CA THR A 127 -32.62 4.10 -16.15
C THR A 127 -32.80 5.08 -15.00
N GLU A 128 -33.30 6.29 -15.30
CA GLU A 128 -33.61 7.28 -14.27
C GLU A 128 -34.59 6.69 -13.23
N GLY A 129 -34.31 6.91 -11.94
CA GLY A 129 -35.07 6.33 -10.83
C GLY A 129 -34.72 4.87 -10.46
N SER A 130 -33.89 4.18 -11.24
CA SER A 130 -33.45 2.81 -10.91
C SER A 130 -32.25 2.79 -9.97
N SER A 131 -32.28 1.87 -8.99
CA SER A 131 -31.11 1.51 -8.16
C SER A 131 -30.13 0.58 -8.88
N PHE A 132 -30.48 0.09 -10.06
CA PHE A 132 -29.65 -0.83 -10.87
C PHE A 132 -28.95 -0.08 -12.01
N PHE A 133 -27.73 -0.51 -12.30
CA PHE A 133 -26.95 -0.06 -13.45
C PHE A 133 -26.37 -1.26 -14.19
N THR A 134 -26.10 -1.10 -15.47
CA THR A 134 -25.44 -2.08 -16.32
C THR A 134 -24.06 -1.56 -16.73
N PRO A 135 -22.97 -2.27 -16.41
CA PRO A 135 -21.65 -1.92 -16.91
C PRO A 135 -21.60 -2.16 -18.42
N LEU A 136 -21.13 -1.16 -19.18
CA LEU A 136 -20.94 -1.23 -20.63
C LEU A 136 -19.46 -1.35 -21.01
N GLY A 137 -18.55 -0.97 -20.10
CA GLY A 137 -17.12 -1.03 -20.31
C GLY A 137 -16.35 -0.36 -19.19
N GLU A 138 -15.04 -0.21 -19.39
CA GLU A 138 -14.13 0.37 -18.41
C GLU A 138 -13.13 1.30 -19.11
N LYS A 139 -12.80 2.42 -18.46
CA LYS A 139 -11.72 3.30 -18.86
C LYS A 139 -10.67 3.33 -17.76
N GLU A 140 -9.46 2.92 -18.09
CA GLU A 140 -8.31 3.03 -17.17
C GLU A 140 -7.66 4.41 -17.29
N ILE A 141 -7.32 4.98 -16.14
CA ILE A 141 -6.55 6.21 -16.00
C ILE A 141 -5.33 5.87 -15.16
N ILE A 142 -4.15 6.02 -15.74
CA ILE A 142 -2.87 5.65 -15.13
C ILE A 142 -2.00 6.89 -15.04
N ASP A 143 -1.38 7.09 -13.89
CA ASP A 143 -0.38 8.14 -13.67
C ASP A 143 0.81 7.56 -12.90
N SER A 144 1.93 8.28 -12.87
CA SER A 144 3.13 7.83 -12.17
C SER A 144 3.99 8.97 -11.63
N ILE A 145 4.74 8.69 -10.58
CA ILE A 145 5.75 9.59 -10.01
C ILE A 145 7.06 8.84 -9.77
N LYS A 146 8.18 9.52 -9.99
CA LYS A 146 9.53 9.03 -9.69
C LYS A 146 10.05 9.65 -8.40
N ILE A 147 10.55 8.82 -7.50
CA ILE A 147 11.05 9.19 -6.18
C ILE A 147 12.48 8.68 -6.05
N ILE A 148 13.42 9.60 -5.82
CA ILE A 148 14.81 9.23 -5.48
C ILE A 148 14.86 8.91 -3.97
N LEU A 149 15.32 7.69 -3.67
CA LEU A 149 15.57 7.22 -2.32
C LEU A 149 16.97 7.67 -1.90
N LYS A 150 17.07 8.49 -0.86
CA LYS A 150 18.28 9.18 -0.37
C LYS A 150 18.66 8.69 1.01
#